data_AF-A0A946YDK2-F1
#
_entry.id   AF-A0A946YDK2-F1
#
_cell.length_a   1.000
_cell.length_b   1.000
_cell.length_c   1.000
_cell.angle_alpha   90.00
_cell.angle_beta   90.00
_cell.angle_gamma   90.00
#
_symmetry.space_group_name_H-M   'P 1'
#
loop_
_entity.id
_entity.type
_entity.pdbx_description
1 polymer ?
#
loop_
_entity_poly.entity_id
_entity_poly.type
_entity_poly.pdbx_seq_one_letter_code
_entity_poly.pdbx_strand_id
1 'polypeptide(L)'
;MSSTQTISSHSIHADLQRVINAQHHNPFSVLGRCNNNTQSVIRAYIPNCKTVHIDDNGAEMTRILDTDIFEYTGSQDNILEHYKLCWQTSEGDKFSEYDPYTFAPNVPEYDLQLFDQGQHWHIYRILGAHCLTIDNISGVRFAVWAPNAERVSVVADFNRWDGRRHPMQNLGESGVWLLFIPEVSIGAPYKYEIRNRESGQISVKSDPYAQQFEIRPKTASLITQASNFEWNDQEWVKQREAADWLHAPMSIYEVHLGSWQRDEENNFLNYRALAKRLVSYVKSLGFTHIELLPICEHPFDDSWGYQTLGYFAPTTRFGSADDFRYFVNHCHEHNIGIILDWVPAHFPKDEHGLM
;
A
#
# COMPACT_ATOMS: atom_id res chain seq x y z
N MET A 1 -42.89 49.08 -1.41
CA MET A 1 -41.51 48.97 -1.92
C MET A 1 -40.87 47.81 -1.20
N SER A 2 -40.62 46.73 -1.96
CA SER A 2 -40.12 45.45 -1.47
C SER A 2 -38.64 45.59 -1.11
N SER A 3 -38.29 45.38 0.15
CA SER A 3 -36.91 45.14 0.57
C SER A 3 -36.75 43.64 0.79
N THR A 4 -36.30 42.98 -0.27
CA THR A 4 -35.88 41.58 -0.30
C THR A 4 -34.78 41.39 0.74
N GLN A 5 -35.07 40.66 1.82
CA GLN A 5 -34.06 40.12 2.71
C GLN A 5 -33.25 39.08 1.91
N THR A 6 -32.02 39.44 1.57
CA THR A 6 -31.03 38.52 1.02
C THR A 6 -30.77 37.44 2.06
N ILE A 7 -31.14 36.21 1.71
CA ILE A 7 -30.96 35.02 2.54
C ILE A 7 -29.46 34.82 2.76
N SER A 8 -29.09 34.75 4.04
CA SER A 8 -27.76 34.48 4.57
C SER A 8 -27.13 33.23 3.92
N SER A 9 -25.95 33.41 3.34
CA SER A 9 -25.04 32.36 2.85
C SER A 9 -24.87 31.27 3.90
N HIS A 10 -25.20 30.02 3.56
CA HIS A 10 -24.85 28.86 4.37
C HIS A 10 -23.32 28.69 4.31
N SER A 11 -22.60 29.09 5.36
CA SER A 11 -21.16 28.83 5.43
C SER A 11 -20.95 27.33 5.59
N ILE A 12 -20.32 26.70 4.60
CA ILE A 12 -19.92 25.29 4.67
C ILE A 12 -19.04 25.08 5.90
N HIS A 13 -19.28 24.00 6.64
CA HIS A 13 -18.49 23.64 7.82
C HIS A 13 -17.00 23.58 7.49
N ALA A 14 -16.14 24.08 8.38
CA ALA A 14 -14.70 24.22 8.12
C ALA A 14 -14.02 22.90 7.69
N ASP A 15 -14.45 21.78 8.26
CA ASP A 15 -13.91 20.46 7.89
C ASP A 15 -14.36 20.00 6.49
N LEU A 16 -15.59 20.31 6.06
CA LEU A 16 -16.00 20.05 4.68
C LEU A 16 -15.17 20.89 3.69
N GLN A 17 -14.85 22.15 4.03
CA GLN A 17 -13.95 22.97 3.23
C GLN A 17 -12.54 22.36 3.12
N ARG A 18 -12.01 21.82 4.21
CA ARG A 18 -10.72 21.11 4.21
C ARG A 18 -10.74 19.86 3.34
N VAL A 19 -11.87 19.13 3.27
CA VAL A 19 -12.02 18.01 2.31
C VAL A 19 -11.99 18.52 0.88
N ILE A 20 -12.77 19.56 0.56
CA ILE A 20 -12.82 20.17 -0.78
C ILE A 20 -11.43 20.65 -1.23
N ASN A 21 -10.67 21.24 -0.31
CA ASN A 21 -9.33 21.76 -0.57
C ASN A 21 -8.23 20.68 -0.51
N ALA A 22 -8.57 19.41 -0.30
CA ALA A 22 -7.61 18.30 -0.15
C ALA A 22 -6.57 18.50 0.97
N GLN A 23 -7.06 18.95 2.13
CA GLN A 23 -6.27 19.32 3.32
C GLN A 23 -6.75 18.62 4.61
N HIS A 24 -7.72 17.71 4.52
CA HIS A 24 -8.31 17.10 5.71
C HIS A 24 -7.47 15.94 6.26
N HIS A 25 -7.19 15.96 7.57
CA HIS A 25 -6.40 14.92 8.26
C HIS A 25 -7.24 13.76 8.80
N ASN A 26 -8.53 13.95 9.04
CA ASN A 26 -9.45 12.92 9.54
C ASN A 26 -10.77 12.84 8.72
N PRO A 27 -10.77 12.34 7.49
CA PRO A 27 -11.94 12.38 6.62
C PRO A 27 -13.20 11.70 7.21
N PHE A 28 -13.05 10.70 8.08
CA PHE A 28 -14.13 10.01 8.79
C PHE A 28 -14.95 10.91 9.71
N SER A 29 -14.45 12.10 10.10
CA SER A 29 -15.23 13.04 10.91
C SER A 29 -16.36 13.71 10.13
N VAL A 30 -16.31 13.67 8.79
CA VAL A 30 -17.27 14.35 7.93
C VAL A 30 -17.79 13.52 6.77
N LEU A 31 -17.02 12.57 6.25
CA LEU A 31 -17.39 11.63 5.18
C LEU A 31 -17.95 10.33 5.76
N GLY A 32 -18.69 9.59 4.95
CA GLY A 32 -19.38 8.38 5.36
C GLY A 32 -20.65 8.70 6.14
N ARG A 33 -21.04 7.77 7.01
CA ARG A 33 -22.21 7.89 7.87
C ARG A 33 -21.89 8.69 9.13
N CYS A 34 -22.49 9.87 9.24
CA CYS A 34 -22.48 10.71 10.44
C CYS A 34 -23.84 10.60 11.15
N ASN A 35 -23.87 9.92 12.31
CA ASN A 35 -25.11 9.76 13.07
C ASN A 35 -25.42 11.03 13.89
N ASN A 36 -26.58 11.65 13.65
CA ASN A 36 -27.22 12.55 14.60
C ASN A 36 -28.44 11.82 15.20
N ASN A 37 -28.72 12.04 16.49
CA ASN A 37 -29.65 11.28 17.36
C ASN A 37 -31.06 10.91 16.80
N THR A 38 -31.48 11.43 15.63
CA THR A 38 -32.76 11.11 14.97
C THR A 38 -32.67 10.94 13.44
N GLN A 39 -31.54 11.25 12.79
CA GLN A 39 -31.38 11.21 11.33
C GLN A 39 -29.97 10.78 10.93
N SER A 40 -29.87 9.95 9.89
CA SER A 40 -28.61 9.63 9.25
C SER A 40 -28.22 10.77 8.33
N VAL A 41 -26.99 11.27 8.47
CA VAL A 41 -26.38 12.13 7.45
C VAL A 41 -25.28 11.33 6.79
N ILE A 42 -25.41 11.05 5.49
CA ILE A 42 -24.39 10.37 4.70
C ILE A 42 -23.74 11.39 3.78
N ARG A 43 -22.42 11.50 3.81
CA ARG A 43 -21.66 12.41 2.95
C ARG A 43 -20.60 11.69 2.15
N ALA A 44 -20.53 12.02 0.87
CA ALA A 44 -19.51 11.51 -0.04
C ALA A 44 -18.88 12.68 -0.82
N TYR A 45 -17.56 12.66 -0.96
CA TYR A 45 -16.84 13.58 -1.83
C TYR A 45 -16.48 12.85 -3.13
N ILE A 46 -17.18 13.18 -4.22
CA ILE A 46 -17.05 12.50 -5.51
C ILE A 46 -16.83 13.56 -6.61
N PRO A 47 -15.57 13.95 -6.86
CA PRO A 47 -15.25 14.97 -7.86
C PRO A 47 -15.66 14.54 -9.27
N ASN A 48 -16.03 15.52 -10.11
CA ASN A 48 -16.39 15.34 -11.52
C ASN A 48 -17.59 14.41 -11.79
N CYS A 49 -18.45 14.22 -10.79
CA CYS A 49 -19.68 13.46 -10.91
C CYS A 49 -20.86 14.36 -11.34
N LYS A 50 -21.96 13.78 -11.82
CA LYS A 50 -23.27 14.45 -12.03
C LYS A 50 -24.24 14.15 -10.89
N THR A 51 -24.56 12.88 -10.67
CA THR A 51 -25.52 12.41 -9.66
C THR A 51 -24.94 11.25 -8.86
N VAL A 52 -25.33 11.15 -7.59
CA VAL A 52 -24.93 10.09 -6.67
C VAL A 52 -26.18 9.56 -5.96
N HIS A 53 -26.28 8.25 -5.81
CA HIS A 53 -27.38 7.57 -5.15
C HIS A 53 -26.84 6.48 -4.21
N ILE A 54 -27.55 6.21 -3.14
CA ILE A 54 -27.27 5.07 -2.24
C ILE A 54 -27.93 3.83 -2.85
N ASP A 55 -27.15 2.76 -3.04
CA ASP A 55 -27.62 1.56 -3.76
C ASP A 55 -28.76 0.84 -3.02
N ASP A 56 -28.66 0.72 -1.69
CA ASP A 56 -29.59 -0.06 -0.86
C ASP A 56 -31.06 0.36 -0.98
N ASN A 57 -31.31 1.67 -1.08
CA ASN A 57 -32.66 2.24 -1.10
C ASN A 57 -32.95 3.13 -2.33
N GLY A 58 -31.97 3.30 -3.22
CA GLY A 58 -32.05 4.16 -4.40
C GLY A 58 -32.15 5.66 -4.10
N ALA A 59 -31.90 6.09 -2.86
CA ALA A 59 -32.03 7.49 -2.47
C ALA A 59 -30.97 8.34 -3.16
N GLU A 60 -31.41 9.39 -3.85
CA GLU A 60 -30.53 10.38 -4.46
C GLU A 60 -29.93 11.30 -3.39
N MET A 61 -28.63 11.55 -3.51
CA MET A 61 -27.90 12.46 -2.65
C MET A 61 -27.92 13.86 -3.25
N THR A 62 -28.15 14.87 -2.42
CA THR A 62 -28.17 16.27 -2.86
C THR A 62 -26.74 16.82 -2.87
N ARG A 63 -26.31 17.39 -3.99
CA ARG A 63 -25.03 18.09 -4.05
C ARG A 63 -25.09 19.38 -3.24
N ILE A 64 -24.10 19.61 -2.37
CA ILE A 64 -23.90 20.89 -1.69
C ILE A 64 -23.44 21.91 -2.74
N LEU A 65 -24.14 23.05 -2.81
CA LEU A 65 -23.94 24.08 -3.83
C LEU A 65 -22.46 24.49 -3.96
N ASP A 66 -21.97 24.56 -5.21
CA ASP A 66 -20.60 24.92 -5.58
C ASP A 66 -19.51 23.98 -5.02
N THR A 67 -19.85 22.72 -4.73
CA THR A 67 -18.92 21.69 -4.28
C THR A 67 -19.12 20.36 -5.03
N ASP A 68 -18.20 19.42 -4.80
CA ASP A 68 -18.36 18.01 -5.19
C ASP A 68 -18.70 17.10 -3.98
N ILE A 69 -19.28 17.70 -2.92
CA ILE A 69 -19.82 16.95 -1.79
C ILE A 69 -21.30 16.67 -2.05
N PHE A 70 -21.68 15.42 -1.87
CA PHE A 70 -23.05 14.96 -1.91
C PHE A 70 -23.48 14.56 -0.51
N GLU A 71 -24.68 14.97 -0.11
CA GLU A 71 -25.26 14.71 1.19
C GLU A 71 -26.64 14.06 1.05
N TYR A 72 -26.87 13.02 1.83
CA TYR A 72 -28.20 12.46 2.08
C TYR A 72 -28.55 12.67 3.55
N THR A 73 -29.75 13.18 3.80
CA THR A 73 -30.33 13.28 5.14
C THR A 73 -31.65 12.53 5.17
N GLY A 74 -31.77 11.51 6.02
CA GLY A 74 -32.98 10.69 6.07
C GLY A 74 -32.99 9.63 7.16
N SER A 75 -33.96 8.71 7.08
CA SER A 75 -34.02 7.55 7.99
C SER A 75 -32.85 6.61 7.73
N GLN A 76 -32.40 5.93 8.79
CA GLN A 76 -31.44 4.82 8.69
C GLN A 76 -32.10 3.53 8.21
N ASP A 77 -33.44 3.46 8.22
CA ASP A 77 -34.17 2.27 7.80
C ASP A 77 -33.79 1.90 6.36
N ASN A 78 -33.38 0.65 6.16
CA ASN A 78 -32.98 0.07 4.87
C ASN A 78 -31.67 0.62 4.28
N ILE A 79 -30.76 1.17 5.09
CA ILE A 79 -29.37 1.43 4.67
C ILE A 79 -28.43 0.55 5.50
N LEU A 80 -27.74 -0.36 4.83
CA LEU A 80 -26.76 -1.26 5.44
C LEU A 80 -25.61 -0.48 6.07
N GLU A 81 -24.89 -1.08 7.02
CA GLU A 81 -23.73 -0.43 7.65
C GLU A 81 -22.67 -0.04 6.61
N HIS A 82 -22.36 -0.97 5.70
CA HIS A 82 -21.49 -0.76 4.55
C HIS A 82 -22.33 -0.73 3.27
N TYR A 83 -22.89 0.44 2.95
CA TYR A 83 -23.65 0.66 1.72
C TYR A 83 -22.71 0.92 0.53
N LYS A 84 -23.24 0.70 -0.68
CA LYS A 84 -22.60 1.16 -1.92
C LYS A 84 -23.15 2.51 -2.36
N LEU A 85 -22.26 3.30 -2.96
CA LEU A 85 -22.59 4.53 -3.66
C LEU A 85 -22.54 4.27 -5.15
N CYS A 86 -23.62 4.64 -5.84
CA CYS A 86 -23.74 4.54 -7.29
C CYS A 86 -23.72 5.94 -7.88
N TRP A 87 -22.84 6.21 -8.84
CA TRP A 87 -22.74 7.54 -9.46
C TRP A 87 -22.46 7.50 -10.95
N GLN A 88 -22.74 8.62 -11.59
CA GLN A 88 -22.49 8.82 -13.02
C GLN A 88 -21.53 9.99 -13.25
N THR A 89 -20.54 9.83 -14.14
CA THR A 89 -19.62 10.90 -14.53
C THR A 89 -20.26 11.85 -15.53
N SER A 90 -19.60 12.99 -15.77
CA SER A 90 -20.01 13.91 -16.83
C SER A 90 -20.07 13.28 -18.22
N GLU A 91 -19.22 12.28 -18.47
CA GLU A 91 -19.09 11.53 -19.74
C GLU A 91 -20.13 10.41 -19.89
N GLY A 92 -20.80 10.03 -18.80
CA GLY A 92 -21.88 9.04 -18.81
C GLY A 92 -21.52 7.68 -18.23
N ASP A 93 -20.26 7.47 -17.85
CA ASP A 93 -19.83 6.25 -17.16
C ASP A 93 -20.53 6.11 -15.82
N LYS A 94 -20.91 4.89 -15.47
CA LYS A 94 -21.55 4.55 -14.19
C LYS A 94 -20.60 3.71 -13.34
N PHE A 95 -20.58 4.01 -12.05
CA PHE A 95 -19.76 3.34 -11.05
C PHE A 95 -20.62 2.92 -9.86
N SER A 96 -20.21 1.86 -9.17
CA SER A 96 -20.79 1.39 -7.92
C SER A 96 -19.65 0.88 -7.04
N GLU A 97 -19.42 1.54 -5.92
CA GLU A 97 -18.34 1.21 -4.98
C GLU A 97 -18.88 1.28 -3.55
N TYR A 98 -18.39 0.41 -2.67
CA TYR A 98 -18.61 0.58 -1.22
C TYR A 98 -17.97 1.88 -0.74
N ASP A 99 -18.63 2.58 0.18
CA ASP A 99 -18.08 3.80 0.78
C ASP A 99 -16.92 3.43 1.74
N PRO A 100 -15.66 3.81 1.44
CA PRO A 100 -14.51 3.49 2.29
C PRO A 100 -14.64 4.08 3.71
N TYR A 101 -15.38 5.18 3.86
CA TYR A 101 -15.52 5.89 5.13
C TYR A 101 -16.60 5.28 6.05
N THR A 102 -17.15 4.12 5.68
CA THR A 102 -17.95 3.27 6.59
C THR A 102 -17.08 2.25 7.33
N PHE A 103 -15.83 2.04 6.93
CA PHE A 103 -14.91 1.07 7.53
C PHE A 103 -13.94 1.77 8.48
N ALA A 104 -14.25 1.75 9.78
CA ALA A 104 -13.42 2.39 10.79
C ALA A 104 -11.96 1.87 10.74
N PRO A 105 -10.96 2.75 10.88
CA PRO A 105 -9.57 2.34 10.93
C PRO A 105 -9.34 1.39 12.11
N ASN A 106 -8.84 0.19 11.83
CA ASN A 106 -8.61 -0.85 12.84
C ASN A 106 -7.11 -1.17 12.95
N VAL A 107 -6.41 -0.40 13.78
CA VAL A 107 -5.06 -0.71 14.25
C VAL A 107 -5.09 -0.66 15.79
N PRO A 108 -4.71 -1.74 16.49
CA PRO A 108 -4.62 -1.74 17.94
C PRO A 108 -3.70 -0.64 18.46
N GLU A 109 -4.12 0.07 19.52
CA GLU A 109 -3.33 1.13 20.14
C GLU A 109 -1.95 0.64 20.62
N TYR A 110 -1.89 -0.62 21.09
CA TYR A 110 -0.65 -1.26 21.49
C TYR A 110 0.39 -1.34 20.35
N ASP A 111 -0.04 -1.61 19.12
CA ASP A 111 0.88 -1.66 17.97
C ASP A 111 1.43 -0.25 17.66
N LEU A 112 0.61 0.78 17.77
CA LEU A 112 1.06 2.17 17.62
C LEU A 112 2.06 2.56 18.72
N GLN A 113 1.77 2.21 19.98
CA GLN A 113 2.67 2.48 21.11
C GLN A 113 4.04 1.81 20.95
N LEU A 114 4.06 0.53 20.53
CA LEU A 114 5.33 -0.16 20.25
C LEU A 114 6.09 0.49 19.09
N PHE A 115 5.38 0.96 18.06
CA PHE A 115 5.99 1.62 16.92
C PHE A 115 6.61 2.95 17.32
N ASP A 116 5.90 3.76 18.10
CA ASP A 116 6.38 5.05 18.62
C ASP A 116 7.65 4.89 19.48
N GLN A 117 7.79 3.76 20.18
CA GLN A 117 8.97 3.42 20.97
C GLN A 117 10.11 2.78 20.15
N GLY A 118 9.90 2.53 18.85
CA GLY A 118 10.84 1.80 18.00
C GLY A 118 11.01 0.32 18.36
N GLN A 119 10.04 -0.26 19.06
CA GLN A 119 10.08 -1.64 19.58
C GLN A 119 9.18 -2.61 18.81
N HIS A 120 8.51 -2.16 17.75
CA HIS A 120 7.62 -3.00 16.98
C HIS A 120 8.34 -3.82 15.89
N TRP A 121 8.90 -4.98 16.28
CA TRP A 121 9.64 -5.90 15.39
C TRP A 121 8.85 -6.39 14.17
N HIS A 122 7.51 -6.39 14.24
CA HIS A 122 6.63 -6.87 13.17
C HIS A 122 5.80 -5.77 12.49
N ILE A 123 6.27 -4.52 12.48
CA ILE A 123 5.45 -3.37 12.06
C ILE A 123 5.02 -3.46 10.59
N TYR A 124 5.80 -4.17 9.78
CA TYR A 124 5.49 -4.50 8.39
C TYR A 124 4.19 -5.30 8.19
N ARG A 125 3.59 -5.84 9.26
CA ARG A 125 2.25 -6.47 9.24
C ARG A 125 1.11 -5.46 9.37
N ILE A 126 1.44 -4.23 9.79
CA ILE A 126 0.51 -3.11 9.95
C ILE A 126 0.71 -2.11 8.82
N LEU A 127 1.94 -1.56 8.70
CA LEU A 127 2.35 -0.64 7.66
C LEU A 127 2.46 -1.34 6.29
N GLY A 128 2.20 -0.60 5.22
CA GLY A 128 2.08 -1.13 3.87
C GLY A 128 0.63 -1.31 3.41
N ALA A 129 0.46 -1.98 2.28
CA ALA A 129 -0.83 -2.45 1.79
C ALA A 129 -1.08 -3.92 2.17
N HIS A 130 -2.17 -4.19 2.88
CA HIS A 130 -2.54 -5.54 3.33
C HIS A 130 -3.96 -5.89 2.91
N CYS A 131 -4.11 -6.95 2.12
CA CYS A 131 -5.42 -7.53 1.81
C CYS A 131 -6.06 -8.11 3.08
N LEU A 132 -7.28 -7.69 3.38
CA LEU A 132 -8.05 -8.18 4.52
C LEU A 132 -9.55 -8.10 4.26
N THR A 133 -10.32 -8.80 5.09
CA THR A 133 -11.78 -8.83 5.03
C THR A 133 -12.35 -8.24 6.31
N ILE A 134 -13.16 -7.18 6.18
CA ILE A 134 -13.90 -6.57 7.29
C ILE A 134 -15.38 -6.79 7.00
N ASP A 135 -16.13 -7.35 7.96
CA ASP A 135 -17.57 -7.57 7.85
C ASP A 135 -17.99 -8.29 6.55
N ASN A 136 -17.23 -9.33 6.18
CA ASN A 136 -17.34 -10.13 4.95
C ASN A 136 -17.08 -9.37 3.63
N ILE A 137 -16.58 -8.15 3.69
CA ILE A 137 -16.18 -7.35 2.53
C ILE A 137 -14.66 -7.37 2.41
N SER A 138 -14.17 -7.89 1.29
CA SER A 138 -12.73 -7.93 1.01
C SER A 138 -12.24 -6.59 0.49
N GLY A 139 -11.04 -6.20 0.88
CA GLY A 139 -10.40 -4.97 0.45
C GLY A 139 -8.95 -4.91 0.87
N VAL A 140 -8.39 -3.70 0.87
CA VAL A 140 -6.99 -3.46 1.20
C VAL A 140 -6.89 -2.35 2.23
N ARG A 141 -6.20 -2.62 3.33
CA ARG A 141 -5.80 -1.59 4.29
C ARG A 141 -4.45 -1.04 3.87
N PHE A 142 -4.41 0.27 3.67
CA PHE A 142 -3.21 1.04 3.41
C PHE A 142 -2.79 1.76 4.68
N ALA A 143 -1.50 1.73 4.98
CA ALA A 143 -0.95 2.25 6.21
C ALA A 143 0.46 2.82 5.97
N VAL A 144 0.66 4.11 6.24
CA VAL A 144 1.96 4.76 6.03
C VAL A 144 2.29 5.75 7.14
N TRP A 145 3.55 5.78 7.55
CA TRP A 145 4.03 6.75 8.53
C TRP A 145 4.45 8.05 7.84
N ALA A 146 3.75 9.13 8.14
CA ALA A 146 4.03 10.46 7.57
C ALA A 146 3.61 11.55 8.58
N PRO A 147 4.31 11.69 9.72
CA PRO A 147 3.85 12.49 10.88
C PRO A 147 3.65 13.97 10.56
N ASN A 148 4.47 14.52 9.67
CA ASN A 148 4.47 15.94 9.30
C ASN A 148 3.59 16.25 8.07
N ALA A 149 2.86 15.27 7.55
CA ALA A 149 1.92 15.50 6.47
C ALA A 149 0.70 16.33 6.95
N GLU A 150 0.15 17.13 6.05
CA GLU A 150 -1.18 17.74 6.19
C GLU A 150 -2.28 16.76 5.82
N ARG A 151 -2.02 15.98 4.77
CA ARG A 151 -2.91 14.96 4.22
C ARG A 151 -2.07 13.91 3.50
N VAL A 152 -2.48 12.65 3.64
CA VAL A 152 -2.04 11.55 2.79
C VAL A 152 -3.25 10.95 2.09
N SER A 153 -3.10 10.57 0.82
CA SER A 153 -4.12 9.85 0.07
C SER A 153 -3.53 8.67 -0.68
N VAL A 154 -4.33 7.62 -0.86
CA VAL A 154 -4.00 6.53 -1.77
C VAL A 154 -4.31 6.98 -3.20
N VAL A 155 -3.36 6.89 -4.11
CA VAL A 155 -3.55 7.15 -5.55
C VAL A 155 -3.21 5.90 -6.36
N ALA A 156 -4.09 5.53 -7.27
CA ALA A 156 -4.03 4.28 -8.03
C ALA A 156 -4.94 4.35 -9.27
N ASP A 157 -4.87 3.33 -10.12
CA ASP A 157 -5.69 3.25 -11.34
C ASP A 157 -7.20 3.33 -11.04
N PHE A 158 -7.68 2.67 -9.97
CA PHE A 158 -9.10 2.64 -9.61
C PHE A 158 -9.66 4.02 -9.22
N ASN A 159 -8.79 4.97 -8.86
CA ASN A 159 -9.18 6.35 -8.57
C ASN A 159 -8.60 7.37 -9.55
N ARG A 160 -8.14 6.89 -10.72
CA ARG A 160 -7.55 7.70 -11.79
C ARG A 160 -6.38 8.57 -11.30
N TRP A 161 -5.65 8.08 -10.30
CA TRP A 161 -4.55 8.79 -9.66
C TRP A 161 -4.95 10.16 -9.06
N ASP A 162 -6.22 10.34 -8.67
CA ASP A 162 -6.72 11.56 -8.04
C ASP A 162 -6.70 11.43 -6.51
N GLY A 163 -5.73 12.10 -5.86
CA GLY A 163 -5.58 12.03 -4.40
C GLY A 163 -6.74 12.65 -3.62
N ARG A 164 -7.68 13.36 -4.25
CA ARG A 164 -8.85 13.88 -3.55
C ARG A 164 -9.91 12.79 -3.27
N ARG A 165 -9.85 11.65 -3.97
CA ARG A 165 -10.84 10.56 -3.88
C ARG A 165 -10.69 9.71 -2.61
N HIS A 166 -9.46 9.40 -2.22
CA HIS A 166 -9.18 8.47 -1.11
C HIS A 166 -8.21 9.07 -0.06
N PRO A 167 -8.52 10.22 0.56
CA PRO A 167 -7.77 10.71 1.72
C PRO A 167 -7.83 9.73 2.89
N MET A 168 -6.68 9.56 3.54
CA MET A 168 -6.47 8.67 4.67
C MET A 168 -6.71 9.41 5.99
N GLN A 169 -7.00 8.66 7.05
CA GLN A 169 -7.09 9.20 8.41
C GLN A 169 -5.73 9.17 9.10
N ASN A 170 -5.32 10.30 9.67
CA ASN A 170 -4.21 10.38 10.61
C ASN A 170 -4.62 9.81 11.99
N LEU A 171 -3.84 8.86 12.51
CA LEU A 171 -4.03 8.22 13.81
C LEU A 171 -3.31 8.98 14.93
N GLY A 172 -3.49 10.29 14.96
CA GLY A 172 -3.01 11.18 16.02
C GLY A 172 -1.49 11.22 16.16
N GLU A 173 -1.01 11.08 17.40
CA GLU A 173 0.39 11.29 17.77
C GLU A 173 1.36 10.30 17.10
N SER A 174 0.89 9.10 16.74
CA SER A 174 1.70 8.11 16.02
C SER A 174 2.20 8.60 14.65
N GLY A 175 1.50 9.57 14.04
CA GLY A 175 1.78 10.03 12.68
C GLY A 175 1.51 8.99 11.58
N VAL A 176 0.88 7.86 11.92
CA VAL A 176 0.44 6.84 10.97
C VAL A 176 -0.85 7.29 10.30
N TRP A 177 -0.91 7.13 8.99
CA TRP A 177 -2.09 7.37 8.16
C TRP A 177 -2.68 6.05 7.74
N LEU A 178 -4.01 5.89 7.85
CA LEU A 178 -4.71 4.65 7.56
C LEU A 178 -5.94 4.87 6.67
N LEU A 179 -6.19 3.94 5.76
CA LEU A 179 -7.47 3.81 5.06
C LEU A 179 -7.70 2.36 4.65
N PHE A 180 -8.91 1.86 4.82
CA PHE A 180 -9.35 0.62 4.18
C PHE A 180 -10.15 0.97 2.94
N ILE A 181 -9.76 0.40 1.79
CA ILE A 181 -10.49 0.57 0.53
C ILE A 181 -11.07 -0.80 0.14
N PRO A 182 -12.40 -0.92 0.08
CA PRO A 182 -13.08 -2.17 -0.28
C PRO A 182 -12.92 -2.49 -1.78
N GLU A 183 -13.03 -3.77 -2.12
CA GLU A 183 -13.08 -4.30 -3.49
C GLU A 183 -11.88 -3.90 -4.39
N VAL A 184 -10.72 -3.62 -3.79
CA VAL A 184 -9.49 -3.31 -4.55
C VAL A 184 -8.85 -4.58 -5.11
N SER A 185 -8.50 -4.54 -6.40
CA SER A 185 -7.86 -5.65 -7.11
C SER A 185 -6.40 -5.88 -6.66
N ILE A 186 -6.05 -7.15 -6.46
CA ILE A 186 -4.65 -7.59 -6.28
C ILE A 186 -3.86 -7.27 -7.56
N GLY A 187 -2.60 -6.87 -7.39
CA GLY A 187 -1.70 -6.47 -8.47
C GLY A 187 -1.93 -5.06 -9.00
N ALA A 188 -2.93 -4.32 -8.49
CA ALA A 188 -3.12 -2.94 -8.88
C ALA A 188 -1.94 -2.06 -8.40
N PRO A 189 -1.43 -1.16 -9.26
CA PRO A 189 -0.39 -0.21 -8.87
C PRO A 189 -0.99 0.90 -8.00
N TYR A 190 -0.27 1.28 -6.95
CA TYR A 190 -0.62 2.40 -6.09
C TYR A 190 0.61 3.16 -5.60
N LYS A 191 0.36 4.38 -5.14
CA LYS A 191 1.30 5.24 -4.42
C LYS A 191 0.57 6.04 -3.34
N TYR A 192 1.34 6.74 -2.51
CA TYR A 192 0.80 7.74 -1.60
C TYR A 192 1.01 9.14 -2.16
N GLU A 193 -0.06 9.91 -2.28
CA GLU A 193 0.01 11.35 -2.51
C GLU A 193 0.06 12.06 -1.15
N ILE A 194 1.18 12.71 -0.85
CA ILE A 194 1.46 13.34 0.43
C ILE A 194 1.52 14.85 0.23
N ARG A 195 0.71 15.57 0.99
CA ARG A 195 0.73 17.03 1.08
C ARG A 195 1.50 17.46 2.32
N ASN A 196 2.56 18.25 2.14
CA ASN A 196 3.35 18.79 3.24
C ASN A 196 2.57 19.87 4.01
N ARG A 197 2.62 19.84 5.35
CA ARG A 197 1.90 20.78 6.24
C ARG A 197 2.38 22.21 6.17
N GLU A 198 3.67 22.44 5.97
CA GLU A 198 4.25 23.79 6.00
C GLU A 198 4.24 24.42 4.61
N SER A 199 4.71 23.69 3.60
CA SER A 199 4.85 24.22 2.24
C SER A 199 3.60 24.06 1.39
N GLY A 200 2.70 23.15 1.75
CA GLY A 200 1.58 22.75 0.89
C GLY A 200 2.03 22.03 -0.39
N GLN A 201 3.30 21.66 -0.52
CA GLN A 201 3.80 20.91 -1.66
C GLN A 201 3.19 19.51 -1.67
N ILE A 202 2.80 19.04 -2.85
CA ILE A 202 2.32 17.68 -3.08
C ILE A 202 3.47 16.86 -3.66
N SER A 203 3.66 15.67 -3.11
CA SER A 203 4.61 14.66 -3.59
C SER A 203 3.91 13.32 -3.73
N VAL A 204 4.38 12.49 -4.66
CA VAL A 204 3.83 11.14 -4.89
C VAL A 204 4.91 10.12 -4.61
N LYS A 205 4.70 9.30 -3.59
CA LYS A 205 5.70 8.39 -3.01
C LYS A 205 5.31 6.93 -3.20
N SER A 206 6.29 6.10 -3.48
CA SER A 206 6.13 4.65 -3.37
C SER A 206 5.95 4.27 -1.90
N ASP A 207 5.27 3.14 -1.64
CA ASP A 207 5.08 2.65 -0.28
C ASP A 207 6.42 2.13 0.30
N PRO A 208 6.92 2.69 1.43
CA PRO A 208 8.15 2.22 2.07
C PRO A 208 8.11 0.75 2.50
N TYR A 209 6.90 0.23 2.76
CA TYR A 209 6.62 -1.14 3.19
C TYR A 209 5.99 -1.99 2.08
N ALA A 210 6.09 -1.57 0.82
CA ALA A 210 5.60 -2.39 -0.29
C ALA A 210 6.30 -3.76 -0.32
N GLN A 211 5.52 -4.81 -0.57
CA GLN A 211 6.03 -6.17 -0.72
C GLN A 211 6.32 -6.53 -2.19
N GLN A 212 5.95 -5.66 -3.12
CA GLN A 212 6.24 -5.78 -4.54
C GLN A 212 6.14 -4.41 -5.23
N PHE A 213 6.88 -4.23 -6.32
CA PHE A 213 6.89 -3.03 -7.14
C PHE A 213 6.68 -3.35 -8.63
N GLU A 214 6.24 -2.36 -9.39
CA GLU A 214 6.33 -2.44 -10.85
C GLU A 214 7.79 -2.58 -11.31
N ILE A 215 7.99 -3.19 -12.48
CA ILE A 215 9.33 -3.27 -13.06
C ILE A 215 9.84 -1.86 -13.41
N ARG A 216 11.07 -1.55 -12.99
CA ARG A 216 11.73 -0.28 -13.33
C ARG A 216 11.71 -0.02 -14.85
N PRO A 217 11.59 1.25 -15.30
CA PRO A 217 11.72 2.48 -14.52
C PRO A 217 10.42 2.94 -13.84
N LYS A 218 9.35 2.14 -13.89
CA LYS A 218 8.15 2.44 -13.12
C LYS A 218 8.42 2.30 -11.62
N THR A 219 7.65 3.02 -10.82
CA THR A 219 7.93 3.21 -9.39
C THR A 219 6.70 2.96 -8.51
N ALA A 220 5.56 2.53 -9.07
CA ALA A 220 4.41 2.22 -8.23
C ALA A 220 4.66 0.95 -7.41
N SER A 221 4.13 0.96 -6.20
CA SER A 221 4.00 -0.24 -5.37
C SER A 221 2.85 -1.08 -5.91
N LEU A 222 2.92 -2.39 -5.78
CA LEU A 222 1.85 -3.30 -6.19
C LEU A 222 1.14 -3.87 -4.97
N ILE A 223 -0.18 -3.97 -5.05
CA ILE A 223 -0.97 -4.64 -4.02
C ILE A 223 -0.72 -6.14 -4.09
N THR A 224 -0.22 -6.72 -3.00
CA THR A 224 0.09 -8.14 -2.91
C THR A 224 -0.89 -8.85 -2.00
N GLN A 225 -1.28 -10.06 -2.38
CA GLN A 225 -1.98 -10.96 -1.46
C GLN A 225 -0.96 -11.65 -0.55
N ALA A 226 -1.43 -12.16 0.60
CA ALA A 226 -0.66 -13.09 1.39
C ALA A 226 -0.20 -14.27 0.52
N SER A 227 1.07 -14.63 0.64
CA SER A 227 1.66 -15.74 -0.10
C SER A 227 1.02 -17.07 0.30
N ASN A 228 0.71 -17.90 -0.69
CA ASN A 228 0.32 -19.30 -0.51
C ASN A 228 1.51 -20.25 -0.76
N PHE A 229 2.74 -19.74 -0.73
CA PHE A 229 3.93 -20.55 -0.98
C PHE A 229 4.14 -21.56 0.15
N GLU A 230 4.14 -22.84 -0.21
CA GLU A 230 4.41 -23.95 0.71
C GLU A 230 5.91 -24.24 0.78
N TRP A 231 6.50 -24.02 1.95
CA TRP A 231 7.91 -24.32 2.23
C TRP A 231 8.10 -25.81 2.54
N ASN A 232 9.21 -26.38 2.08
CA ASN A 232 9.63 -27.77 2.33
C ASN A 232 11.02 -27.85 2.97
N ASP A 233 11.48 -26.78 3.63
CA ASP A 233 12.82 -26.62 4.18
C ASP A 233 12.92 -26.80 5.71
N GLN A 234 11.89 -27.37 6.34
CA GLN A 234 11.79 -27.44 7.80
C GLN A 234 12.98 -28.18 8.43
N GLU A 235 13.48 -29.24 7.79
CA GLU A 235 14.65 -29.98 8.26
C GLU A 235 15.93 -29.15 8.14
N TRP A 236 16.10 -28.40 7.05
CA TRP A 236 17.23 -27.48 6.88
C TRP A 236 17.23 -26.37 7.95
N VAL A 237 16.08 -25.76 8.20
CA VAL A 237 15.93 -24.72 9.23
C VAL A 237 16.26 -25.27 10.62
N LYS A 238 15.78 -26.47 10.95
CA LYS A 238 16.09 -27.13 12.23
C LYS A 238 17.59 -27.43 12.38
N GLN A 239 18.25 -27.88 11.31
CA GLN A 239 19.70 -28.10 11.31
C GLN A 239 20.47 -26.79 11.50
N ARG A 240 20.05 -25.71 10.82
CA ARG A 240 20.65 -24.38 10.96
C ARG A 240 20.57 -23.85 12.39
N GLU A 241 19.43 -24.01 13.07
CA GLU A 241 19.24 -23.56 14.45
C GLU A 241 20.13 -24.30 15.46
N ALA A 242 20.44 -25.58 15.18
CA ALA A 242 21.32 -26.39 16.03
C ALA A 242 22.81 -26.29 15.67
N ALA A 243 23.14 -25.68 14.54
CA ALA A 243 24.51 -25.65 14.01
C ALA A 243 25.40 -24.65 14.75
N ASP A 244 26.62 -25.08 15.08
CA ASP A 244 27.72 -24.19 15.46
C ASP A 244 28.39 -23.64 14.19
N TRP A 245 27.75 -22.64 13.59
CA TRP A 245 28.14 -22.08 12.30
C TRP A 245 29.56 -21.49 12.28
N LEU A 246 30.12 -21.10 13.44
CA LEU A 246 31.51 -20.64 13.56
C LEU A 246 32.54 -21.76 13.35
N HIS A 247 32.13 -23.02 13.56
CA HIS A 247 32.98 -24.20 13.46
C HIS A 247 32.54 -25.15 12.33
N ALA A 248 31.57 -24.73 11.51
CA ALA A 248 31.13 -25.44 10.32
C ALA A 248 31.89 -24.95 9.07
N PRO A 249 32.05 -25.79 8.03
CA PRO A 249 32.63 -25.33 6.77
C PRO A 249 31.75 -24.25 6.13
N MET A 250 32.36 -23.11 5.83
CA MET A 250 31.71 -21.98 5.16
C MET A 250 32.53 -21.56 3.95
N SER A 251 32.10 -22.03 2.79
CA SER A 251 32.59 -21.60 1.48
C SER A 251 31.44 -20.95 0.72
N ILE A 252 31.61 -19.68 0.35
CA ILE A 252 30.57 -18.81 -0.17
C ILE A 252 30.85 -18.51 -1.65
N TYR A 253 29.82 -18.65 -2.49
CA TYR A 253 29.81 -18.19 -3.87
C TYR A 253 29.00 -16.90 -3.96
N GLU A 254 29.68 -15.76 -4.08
CA GLU A 254 29.06 -14.44 -4.20
C GLU A 254 28.51 -14.24 -5.63
N VAL A 255 27.28 -13.71 -5.74
CA VAL A 255 26.56 -13.62 -7.01
C VAL A 255 25.76 -12.32 -7.12
N HIS A 256 25.98 -11.60 -8.22
CA HIS A 256 25.02 -10.63 -8.73
C HIS A 256 24.05 -11.33 -9.71
N LEU A 257 22.80 -11.54 -9.30
CA LEU A 257 21.80 -12.29 -10.09
C LEU A 257 21.57 -11.70 -11.48
N GLY A 258 21.67 -10.36 -11.60
CA GLY A 258 21.45 -9.66 -12.86
C GLY A 258 22.55 -9.83 -13.90
N SER A 259 23.72 -10.35 -13.55
CA SER A 259 24.86 -10.52 -14.48
C SER A 259 25.46 -11.91 -14.50
N TRP A 260 25.06 -12.80 -13.58
CA TRP A 260 25.56 -14.18 -13.54
C TRP A 260 25.26 -14.94 -14.84
N GLN A 261 24.02 -14.88 -15.32
CA GLN A 261 23.61 -15.47 -16.59
C GLN A 261 22.37 -14.75 -17.14
N ARG A 262 22.34 -14.59 -18.46
CA ARG A 262 21.20 -14.09 -19.23
C ARG A 262 20.57 -15.23 -20.04
N ASP A 263 19.33 -15.08 -20.45
CA ASP A 263 18.74 -15.98 -21.43
C ASP A 263 19.29 -15.72 -22.85
N GLU A 264 18.81 -16.48 -23.84
CA GLU A 264 19.24 -16.39 -25.23
C GLU A 264 18.89 -15.04 -25.88
N GLU A 265 17.90 -14.33 -25.33
CA GLU A 265 17.45 -13.02 -25.76
C GLU A 265 18.09 -11.87 -24.97
N ASN A 266 19.07 -12.19 -24.11
CA ASN A 266 19.77 -11.26 -23.23
C ASN A 266 18.90 -10.65 -22.11
N ASN A 267 17.75 -11.26 -21.79
CA ASN A 267 16.91 -10.87 -20.66
C ASN A 267 17.45 -11.44 -19.33
N PHE A 268 16.98 -10.86 -18.23
CA PHE A 268 17.21 -11.42 -16.90
C PHE A 268 16.54 -12.79 -16.75
N LEU A 269 17.20 -13.70 -16.05
CA LEU A 269 16.58 -14.96 -15.67
C LEU A 269 15.62 -14.75 -14.49
N ASN A 270 14.47 -15.44 -14.54
CA ASN A 270 13.56 -15.52 -13.41
C ASN A 270 14.19 -16.29 -12.23
N TYR A 271 13.84 -15.95 -10.98
CA TYR A 271 14.32 -16.61 -9.76
C TYR A 271 14.17 -18.14 -9.81
N ARG A 272 13.11 -18.69 -10.41
CA ARG A 272 12.93 -20.15 -10.54
C ARG A 272 13.93 -20.80 -11.51
N ALA A 273 14.27 -20.10 -12.59
CA ALA A 273 15.29 -20.57 -13.53
C ALA A 273 16.68 -20.46 -12.90
N LEU A 274 16.96 -19.34 -12.22
CA LEU A 274 18.17 -19.13 -11.43
C LEU A 274 18.32 -20.23 -10.38
N ALA A 275 17.27 -20.57 -9.64
CA ALA A 275 17.30 -21.60 -8.60
C ALA A 275 17.87 -22.91 -9.13
N LYS A 276 17.29 -23.45 -10.21
CA LYS A 276 17.73 -24.72 -10.78
C LYS A 276 19.16 -24.68 -11.32
N ARG A 277 19.51 -23.61 -12.05
CA ARG A 277 20.80 -23.51 -12.73
C ARG A 277 21.94 -23.17 -11.76
N LEU A 278 21.76 -22.14 -10.94
CA LEU A 278 22.75 -21.65 -10.00
C LEU A 278 23.01 -22.67 -8.89
N VAL A 279 21.98 -23.26 -8.30
CA VAL A 279 22.16 -24.26 -7.22
C VAL A 279 22.90 -25.49 -7.74
N SER A 280 22.54 -26.00 -8.92
CA SER A 280 23.25 -27.14 -9.54
C SER A 280 24.73 -26.82 -9.78
N TYR A 281 25.02 -25.64 -10.33
CA TYR A 281 26.38 -25.16 -10.59
C TYR A 281 27.19 -25.02 -9.30
N VAL A 282 26.69 -24.28 -8.31
CA VAL A 282 27.33 -24.03 -7.02
C VAL A 282 27.59 -25.34 -6.27
N LYS A 283 26.62 -26.26 -6.28
CA LYS A 283 26.74 -27.57 -5.65
C LYS A 283 27.82 -28.43 -6.31
N SER A 284 27.91 -28.41 -7.65
CA SER A 284 28.95 -29.15 -8.39
C SER A 284 30.38 -28.68 -8.05
N LEU A 285 30.53 -27.43 -7.65
CA LEU A 285 31.81 -26.83 -7.26
C LEU A 285 32.13 -27.02 -5.77
N GLY A 286 31.18 -27.51 -4.97
CA GLY A 286 31.36 -27.80 -3.55
C GLY A 286 31.22 -26.60 -2.61
N PHE A 287 30.59 -25.51 -3.06
CA PHE A 287 30.24 -24.39 -2.18
C PHE A 287 29.11 -24.79 -1.23
N THR A 288 29.08 -24.13 -0.07
CA THR A 288 28.10 -24.36 1.00
C THR A 288 27.02 -23.28 1.05
N HIS A 289 27.33 -22.09 0.55
CA HIS A 289 26.46 -20.92 0.61
C HIS A 289 26.52 -20.15 -0.71
N ILE A 290 25.42 -19.48 -1.03
CA ILE A 290 25.35 -18.42 -2.02
C ILE A 290 25.14 -17.12 -1.28
N GLU A 291 25.99 -16.13 -1.56
CA GLU A 291 25.79 -14.76 -1.11
C GLU A 291 25.27 -13.94 -2.28
N LEU A 292 24.14 -13.29 -2.08
CA LEU A 292 23.53 -12.45 -3.10
C LEU A 292 23.87 -10.99 -2.82
N LEU A 293 24.39 -10.30 -3.83
CA LEU A 293 24.34 -8.83 -3.85
C LEU A 293 22.88 -8.35 -3.65
N PRO A 294 22.66 -7.10 -3.20
CA PRO A 294 21.37 -6.67 -2.70
C PRO A 294 20.21 -6.97 -3.67
N ILE A 295 19.25 -7.75 -3.20
CA ILE A 295 18.07 -8.16 -3.97
C ILE A 295 16.84 -7.32 -3.66
N CYS A 296 16.90 -6.39 -2.70
CA CYS A 296 15.82 -5.45 -2.45
C CYS A 296 15.56 -4.57 -3.68
N GLU A 297 14.34 -4.05 -3.81
CA GLU A 297 14.00 -3.23 -4.98
C GLU A 297 14.84 -1.95 -5.04
N HIS A 298 15.40 -1.68 -6.22
CA HIS A 298 16.33 -0.58 -6.48
C HIS A 298 16.07 -0.02 -7.90
N PRO A 299 16.21 1.30 -8.12
CA PRO A 299 15.81 1.92 -9.38
C PRO A 299 16.84 1.74 -10.51
N PHE A 300 18.11 1.53 -10.18
CA PHE A 300 19.22 1.60 -11.13
C PHE A 300 20.12 0.37 -11.10
N ASP A 301 20.28 -0.31 -12.24
CA ASP A 301 21.02 -1.58 -12.33
C ASP A 301 22.51 -1.44 -11.96
N ASP A 302 23.16 -0.36 -12.38
CA ASP A 302 24.61 -0.19 -12.16
C ASP A 302 24.95 0.18 -10.72
N SER A 303 23.94 0.38 -9.85
CA SER A 303 24.14 0.41 -8.40
C SER A 303 24.44 -0.97 -7.82
N TRP A 304 24.25 -2.04 -8.61
CA TRP A 304 24.32 -3.44 -8.21
C TRP A 304 23.39 -3.80 -7.03
N GLY A 305 22.36 -2.98 -6.81
CA GLY A 305 21.41 -3.10 -5.70
C GLY A 305 21.72 -2.21 -4.49
N TYR A 306 22.92 -1.63 -4.37
CA TYR A 306 23.31 -0.85 -3.20
C TYR A 306 22.57 0.49 -3.06
N GLN A 307 21.84 0.95 -4.09
CA GLN A 307 20.94 2.09 -3.99
C GLN A 307 19.49 1.61 -3.81
N THR A 308 19.21 0.98 -2.66
CA THR A 308 17.90 0.37 -2.35
C THR A 308 16.85 1.43 -2.00
N LEU A 309 15.61 1.20 -2.47
CA LEU A 309 14.43 2.00 -2.10
C LEU A 309 13.28 1.15 -1.56
N GLY A 310 13.07 -0.06 -2.10
CA GLY A 310 12.04 -0.98 -1.64
C GLY A 310 12.60 -2.06 -0.72
N TYR A 311 12.83 -1.70 0.54
CA TYR A 311 13.47 -2.58 1.53
C TYR A 311 12.68 -3.85 1.86
N PHE A 312 11.36 -3.85 1.64
CA PHE A 312 10.46 -4.97 1.99
C PHE A 312 10.07 -5.84 0.79
N ALA A 313 10.65 -5.62 -0.38
CA ALA A 313 10.36 -6.39 -1.59
C ALA A 313 11.64 -6.88 -2.27
N PRO A 314 11.74 -8.17 -2.63
CA PRO A 314 12.73 -8.60 -3.60
C PRO A 314 12.43 -7.92 -4.95
N THR A 315 13.47 -7.56 -5.70
CA THR A 315 13.33 -6.83 -6.96
C THR A 315 12.52 -7.64 -7.97
N THR A 316 11.57 -6.96 -8.64
CA THR A 316 10.68 -7.58 -9.62
C THR A 316 11.42 -7.98 -10.92
N ARG A 317 12.68 -7.54 -11.11
CA ARG A 317 13.53 -7.88 -12.27
C ARG A 317 13.62 -9.37 -12.54
N PHE A 318 13.57 -10.19 -11.49
CA PHE A 318 13.72 -11.64 -11.59
C PHE A 318 12.41 -12.39 -11.29
N GLY A 319 11.27 -11.70 -11.20
CA GLY A 319 9.97 -12.31 -10.93
C GLY A 319 9.33 -11.87 -9.62
N SER A 320 8.37 -12.66 -9.15
CA SER A 320 7.58 -12.35 -7.95
C SER A 320 8.33 -12.67 -6.66
N ALA A 321 7.81 -12.18 -5.53
CA ALA A 321 8.30 -12.58 -4.22
C ALA A 321 8.20 -14.10 -3.97
N ASP A 322 7.19 -14.78 -4.50
CA ASP A 322 7.05 -16.24 -4.42
C ASP A 322 8.08 -16.98 -5.28
N ASP A 323 8.52 -16.39 -6.39
CA ASP A 323 9.62 -16.95 -7.17
C ASP A 323 10.94 -16.86 -6.39
N PHE A 324 11.14 -15.80 -5.60
CA PHE A 324 12.28 -15.70 -4.69
C PHE A 324 12.17 -16.68 -3.51
N ARG A 325 10.98 -16.86 -2.93
CA ARG A 325 10.73 -17.93 -1.93
C ARG A 325 11.08 -19.31 -2.50
N TYR A 326 10.68 -19.60 -3.73
CA TYR A 326 11.06 -20.82 -4.44
C TYR A 326 12.58 -20.96 -4.57
N PHE A 327 13.28 -19.88 -4.92
CA PHE A 327 14.74 -19.88 -5.01
C PHE A 327 15.39 -20.28 -3.68
N VAL A 328 14.99 -19.63 -2.58
CA VAL A 328 15.51 -19.93 -1.23
C VAL A 328 15.18 -21.37 -0.82
N ASN A 329 13.92 -21.80 -0.99
CA ASN A 329 13.49 -23.16 -0.67
C ASN A 329 14.31 -24.20 -1.45
N HIS A 330 14.54 -23.96 -2.75
CA HIS A 330 15.32 -24.87 -3.59
C HIS A 330 16.79 -24.95 -3.17
N CYS A 331 17.38 -23.85 -2.69
CA CYS A 331 18.72 -23.86 -2.11
C CYS A 331 18.75 -24.73 -0.85
N HIS A 332 17.78 -24.56 0.04
CA HIS A 332 17.68 -25.34 1.27
C HIS A 332 17.47 -26.84 1.00
N GLU A 333 16.61 -27.21 0.03
CA GLU A 333 16.44 -28.60 -0.42
C GLU A 333 17.75 -29.24 -0.91
N HIS A 334 18.71 -28.43 -1.34
CA HIS A 334 20.02 -28.86 -1.84
C HIS A 334 21.15 -28.66 -0.84
N ASN A 335 20.84 -28.30 0.40
CA ASN A 335 21.77 -27.99 1.48
C ASN A 335 22.71 -26.82 1.17
N ILE A 336 22.19 -25.79 0.51
CA ILE A 336 22.90 -24.54 0.21
C ILE A 336 22.27 -23.42 1.03
N GLY A 337 23.06 -22.76 1.87
CA GLY A 337 22.62 -21.59 2.61
C GLY A 337 22.56 -20.34 1.72
N ILE A 338 21.66 -19.40 2.06
CA ILE A 338 21.56 -18.11 1.40
C ILE A 338 21.97 -17.01 2.38
N ILE A 339 22.87 -16.14 1.94
CA ILE A 339 23.27 -14.89 2.60
C ILE A 339 22.80 -13.74 1.70
N LEU A 340 22.24 -12.69 2.30
CA LEU A 340 21.78 -11.50 1.59
C LEU A 340 22.61 -10.30 2.02
N ASP A 341 23.16 -9.59 1.05
CA ASP A 341 23.66 -8.25 1.28
C ASP A 341 22.50 -7.34 1.64
N TRP A 342 22.59 -6.76 2.83
CA TRP A 342 21.62 -5.83 3.37
C TRP A 342 22.22 -4.43 3.47
N VAL A 343 21.47 -3.42 3.02
CA VAL A 343 21.99 -2.04 2.83
C VAL A 343 21.28 -1.02 3.74
N PRO A 344 21.47 -1.08 5.06
CA PRO A 344 20.83 -0.15 6.01
C PRO A 344 21.55 1.21 6.11
N ALA A 345 22.75 1.33 5.55
CA ALA A 345 23.63 2.47 5.80
C ALA A 345 23.21 3.76 5.08
N HIS A 346 22.48 3.66 3.96
CA HIS A 346 22.04 4.79 3.16
C HIS A 346 20.90 4.39 2.21
N PHE A 347 20.22 5.39 1.66
CA PHE A 347 19.26 5.27 0.56
C PHE A 347 19.47 6.40 -0.44
N PRO A 348 19.13 6.22 -1.73
CA PRO A 348 19.33 7.25 -2.75
C PRO A 348 18.27 8.36 -2.65
N LYS A 349 18.49 9.44 -3.40
CA LYS A 349 17.71 10.70 -3.29
C LYS A 349 16.51 10.78 -4.24
N ASP A 350 16.14 9.67 -4.86
CA ASP A 350 15.04 9.63 -5.84
C ASP A 350 13.72 10.13 -5.24
N GLU A 351 13.03 11.00 -6.00
CA GLU A 351 11.81 11.67 -5.52
C GLU A 351 10.67 10.71 -5.14
N HIS A 352 10.63 9.51 -5.70
CA HIS A 352 9.61 8.50 -5.37
C HIS A 352 9.93 7.72 -4.09
N GLY A 353 11.18 7.81 -3.62
CA GLY A 353 11.72 7.09 -2.47
C GLY A 353 11.48 7.79 -1.12
N LEU A 354 12.37 7.51 -0.16
CA LEU A 354 12.17 7.83 1.26
C LEU A 354 12.44 9.30 1.68
N MET A 355 13.01 10.14 0.80
CA MET A 355 13.35 11.54 1.14
C MET A 355 12.20 12.53 1.07
#